data_AF-A0A1Y1U610-F1
#
_entry.id   AF-A0A1Y1U610-F1
#
_cell.length_a   1.000
_cell.length_b   1.000
_cell.length_c   1.000
_cell.angle_alpha   90.00
_cell.angle_beta   90.00
_cell.angle_gamma   90.00
#
_symmetry.space_group_name_H-M   'P 1'
#
loop_
_entity.id
_entity.type
_entity.pdbx_description
1 polymer ?
#
loop_
_entity_poly.entity_id
_entity_poly.type
_entity_poly.pdbx_seq_one_letter_code
_entity_poly.pdbx_strand_id
1 'polypeptide(L)'
;FYKTSLKYTDIEAYAGALVNSNGIESIHFWIPFIDSHIAYFASHLWISYINYGLIDGYRRLFFEIQVDDYFTDNCFNSSDSQHKQYEIRNWTDYLFPYEYKKPLNEHGNDKLYKHFKNHDNQDNFFWLTHTFSHQKLDYASYRDTDLESKENIKMSKEPYLGMYDRDCYSKHSIVTPEISGLHNGDALKALTDNEVYYAVGDTSRVDVSPENFYLPFITNMTTSNFDGFVVIPQADLHAKNFLKLRHDPYMFHEGNLRNSDFKEVSIGSGKGKYGMLQQWVERVTEEIQKYMNWPLVSIKMDNLAQTYLTRISKEQCKPKYTMVVDDSSFKISEIKVKATTGECKVPLLAIKNTEFDKSTVDSIEKLVGIATLFIMH
;
A
#
# COMPACT_ATOMS: atom_id res chain seq x y z
N PHE A 1 12.50 10.56 41.28
CA PHE A 1 13.71 10.98 40.52
C PHE A 1 13.32 11.14 39.06
N TYR A 2 13.45 12.34 38.49
CA TYR A 2 13.11 12.60 37.08
C TYR A 2 14.23 12.08 36.17
N LYS A 3 13.92 11.16 35.25
CA LYS A 3 14.85 10.78 34.18
C LYS A 3 14.45 11.57 32.94
N THR A 4 15.26 12.56 32.58
CA THR A 4 15.03 13.45 31.43
C THR A 4 15.36 12.72 30.13
N SER A 5 14.43 12.73 29.17
CA SER A 5 14.53 11.93 27.94
C SER A 5 14.45 12.75 26.64
N LEU A 6 14.07 14.04 26.69
CA LEU A 6 13.98 14.90 25.50
C LEU A 6 14.42 16.33 25.86
N LYS A 7 15.74 16.59 25.81
CA LYS A 7 16.29 17.95 25.92
C LYS A 7 16.48 18.50 24.51
N TYR A 8 15.87 19.64 24.21
CA TYR A 8 16.13 20.35 22.96
C TYR A 8 17.52 21.01 23.07
N THR A 9 18.30 21.02 22.00
CA THR A 9 19.57 21.75 21.95
C THR A 9 19.30 23.23 22.18
N ASP A 10 19.99 23.82 23.16
CA ASP A 10 20.06 25.26 23.48
C ASP A 10 18.85 25.91 24.20
N ILE A 11 17.94 25.13 24.81
CA ILE A 11 16.86 25.68 25.66
C ILE A 11 16.73 24.85 26.96
N GLU A 12 16.55 25.50 28.11
CA GLU A 12 16.30 24.82 29.41
C GLU A 12 14.88 24.22 29.53
N ALA A 13 14.02 24.44 28.54
CA ALA A 13 12.67 23.92 28.52
C ALA A 13 12.64 22.43 28.10
N TYR A 14 11.79 21.65 28.79
CA TYR A 14 11.55 20.25 28.49
C TYR A 14 10.27 20.10 27.66
N ALA A 15 10.27 19.18 26.69
CA ALA A 15 9.09 18.86 25.88
C ALA A 15 8.27 17.67 26.43
N GLY A 16 8.78 17.01 27.48
CA GLY A 16 8.13 15.90 28.15
C GLY A 16 8.97 15.30 29.28
N ALA A 17 8.39 14.39 30.04
CA ALA A 17 9.05 13.72 31.16
C ALA A 17 8.53 12.30 31.40
N LEU A 18 9.41 11.42 31.89
CA LEU A 18 9.05 10.17 32.54
C LEU A 18 9.09 10.38 34.05
N VAL A 19 7.99 10.02 34.72
CA VAL A 19 7.83 10.20 36.16
C VAL A 19 7.49 8.85 36.79
N ASN A 20 8.32 8.44 37.74
CA ASN A 20 8.03 7.32 38.64
C ASN A 20 7.90 7.88 40.06
N SER A 21 6.70 7.76 40.63
CA SER A 21 6.37 8.26 41.97
C SER A 21 5.48 7.26 42.69
N ASN A 22 5.92 6.77 43.85
CA ASN A 22 5.19 5.81 44.69
C ASN A 22 4.69 4.56 43.93
N GLY A 23 5.53 4.03 43.01
CA GLY A 23 5.18 2.86 42.20
C GLY A 23 4.26 3.14 41.01
N ILE A 24 3.85 4.39 40.79
CA ILE A 24 3.10 4.81 39.60
C ILE A 24 4.09 5.37 38.57
N GLU A 25 4.13 4.73 37.42
CA GLU A 25 4.89 5.18 36.26
C GLU A 25 3.99 5.99 35.31
N SER A 26 4.49 7.11 34.81
CA SER A 26 3.75 7.96 33.86
C SER A 26 4.68 8.64 32.87
N ILE A 27 4.15 8.91 31.68
CA ILE A 27 4.79 9.66 30.61
C ILE A 27 3.98 10.93 30.33
N HIS A 28 4.67 12.07 30.25
CA HIS A 28 4.08 13.38 30.06
C HIS A 28 4.67 14.02 28.80
N PHE A 29 3.83 14.61 27.96
CA PHE A 29 4.24 15.37 26.79
C PHE A 29 3.68 16.79 26.91
N TRP A 30 4.55 17.78 26.79
CA TRP A 30 4.19 19.21 26.81
C TRP A 30 4.29 19.80 25.42
N ILE A 31 3.61 19.13 24.48
CA ILE A 31 3.49 19.54 23.08
C ILE A 31 2.01 19.53 22.67
N PRO A 32 1.59 20.36 21.69
CA PRO A 32 0.26 20.25 21.12
C PRO A 32 0.04 18.88 20.48
N PHE A 33 -1.07 18.22 20.84
CA PHE A 33 -1.51 16.98 20.20
C PHE A 33 -2.63 17.29 19.20
N ILE A 34 -2.23 17.74 18.01
CA ILE A 34 -3.08 18.04 16.85
C ILE A 34 -2.61 17.23 15.63
N ASP A 35 -3.34 17.26 14.51
CA ASP A 35 -2.92 16.61 13.26
C ASP A 35 -1.59 17.19 12.73
N SER A 36 -0.48 16.59 13.13
CA SER A 36 0.88 17.09 12.92
C SER A 36 1.91 15.96 12.98
N HIS A 37 3.05 16.16 12.32
CA HIS A 37 4.16 15.18 12.34
C HIS A 37 4.63 14.88 13.77
N ILE A 38 4.75 15.91 14.62
CA ILE A 38 5.27 15.74 15.99
C ILE A 38 4.33 14.92 16.88
N ALA A 39 3.00 15.08 16.74
CA ALA A 39 2.03 14.32 17.52
C ALA A 39 2.05 12.83 17.13
N TYR A 40 2.11 12.52 15.82
CA TYR A 40 2.22 11.13 15.37
C TYR A 40 3.56 10.51 15.74
N PHE A 41 4.66 11.25 15.60
CA PHE A 41 5.97 10.80 16.04
C PHE A 41 5.99 10.49 17.55
N ALA A 42 5.52 11.42 18.39
CA ALA A 42 5.42 11.21 19.83
C ALA A 42 4.50 10.02 20.20
N SER A 43 3.51 9.72 19.36
CA SER A 43 2.63 8.56 19.56
C SER A 43 3.36 7.23 19.48
N HIS A 44 4.36 7.10 18.61
CA HIS A 44 5.21 5.91 18.58
C HIS A 44 5.97 5.68 19.89
N LEU A 45 6.28 6.75 20.63
CA LEU A 45 6.96 6.65 21.92
C LEU A 45 6.00 6.19 23.02
N TRP A 46 4.88 6.90 23.21
CA TRP A 46 3.99 6.62 24.34
C TRP A 46 3.22 5.32 24.18
N ILE A 47 2.79 4.96 22.96
CA ILE A 47 2.12 3.67 22.70
C ILE A 47 3.04 2.52 23.11
N SER A 48 4.33 2.61 22.77
CA SER A 48 5.30 1.57 23.15
C SER A 48 5.53 1.54 24.65
N TYR A 49 5.60 2.72 25.30
CA TYR A 49 5.85 2.84 26.73
C TYR A 49 4.71 2.26 27.55
N ILE A 50 3.45 2.66 27.30
CA ILE A 50 2.30 2.21 28.09
C ILE A 50 2.00 0.71 27.92
N ASN A 51 2.40 0.13 26.79
CA ASN A 51 2.24 -1.28 26.50
C ASN A 51 3.49 -2.10 26.84
N TYR A 52 4.49 -1.50 27.51
CA TYR A 52 5.76 -2.16 27.86
C TYR A 52 6.50 -2.81 26.67
N GLY A 53 6.22 -2.36 25.45
CA GLY A 53 6.79 -2.90 24.22
C GLY A 53 6.01 -4.07 23.60
N LEU A 54 4.86 -4.47 24.13
CA LEU A 54 3.99 -5.51 23.56
C LEU A 54 2.72 -4.91 22.96
N ILE A 55 2.62 -4.89 21.64
CA ILE A 55 1.52 -4.22 20.94
C ILE A 55 0.71 -5.26 20.18
N ASP A 56 -0.60 -5.29 20.42
CA ASP A 56 -1.56 -6.04 19.60
C ASP A 56 -1.65 -5.42 18.19
N GLY A 57 -0.76 -5.87 17.31
CA GLY A 57 -0.59 -5.31 15.98
C GLY A 57 0.84 -5.52 15.47
N TYR A 58 1.18 -4.76 14.44
CA TYR A 58 2.53 -4.64 13.93
C TYR A 58 2.80 -3.23 13.44
N ARG A 59 4.08 -2.88 13.31
CA ARG A 59 4.51 -1.60 12.77
C ARG A 59 5.34 -1.87 11.52
N ARG A 60 4.89 -1.33 10.39
CA ARG A 60 5.58 -1.47 9.10
C ARG A 60 5.38 -0.20 8.29
N LEU A 61 6.43 0.18 7.57
CA LEU A 61 6.39 1.27 6.60
C LEU A 61 6.37 0.65 5.22
N PHE A 62 5.18 0.50 4.66
CA PHE A 62 5.07 0.16 3.25
C PHE A 62 5.30 1.41 2.42
N PHE A 63 6.18 1.30 1.43
CA PHE A 63 6.48 2.38 0.49
C PHE A 63 6.12 1.91 -0.92
N GLU A 64 4.82 1.89 -1.19
CA GLU A 64 4.29 1.46 -2.48
C GLU A 64 4.08 2.65 -3.41
N ILE A 65 4.66 2.55 -4.60
CA ILE A 65 4.58 3.57 -5.63
C ILE A 65 4.02 2.88 -6.87
N GLN A 66 2.85 3.31 -7.29
CA GLN A 66 2.20 2.82 -8.49
C GLN A 66 2.47 3.80 -9.62
N VAL A 67 2.88 3.27 -10.77
CA VAL A 67 3.08 4.05 -11.99
C VAL A 67 2.07 3.58 -13.01
N ASP A 68 1.04 4.38 -13.17
CA ASP A 68 -0.06 4.16 -14.08
C ASP A 68 0.39 4.45 -15.51
N ASP A 69 -0.39 3.98 -16.48
CA ASP A 69 -0.21 4.36 -17.89
C ASP A 69 1.11 3.96 -18.56
N TYR A 70 1.75 2.90 -18.06
CA TYR A 70 3.14 2.56 -18.40
C TYR A 70 3.47 2.35 -19.89
N PHE A 71 2.52 1.86 -20.68
CA PHE A 71 2.68 1.65 -22.15
C PHE A 71 1.82 2.63 -22.98
N THR A 72 1.25 3.66 -22.36
CA THR A 72 0.44 4.66 -23.07
C THR A 72 1.31 5.85 -23.49
N ASP A 73 0.75 6.69 -24.38
CA ASP A 73 1.35 7.96 -24.79
C ASP A 73 0.50 9.10 -24.20
N ASN A 74 0.78 9.44 -22.95
CA ASN A 74 0.09 10.50 -22.25
C ASN A 74 0.66 11.87 -22.60
N CYS A 75 -0.24 12.84 -22.74
CA CYS A 75 0.15 14.19 -23.08
C CYS A 75 0.72 14.91 -21.85
N PHE A 76 1.99 15.29 -21.94
CA PHE A 76 2.76 15.89 -20.84
C PHE A 76 2.36 17.35 -20.48
N ASN A 77 1.57 18.03 -21.33
CA ASN A 77 1.19 19.42 -21.13
C ASN A 77 -0.20 19.73 -21.73
N SER A 78 -1.10 20.28 -20.91
CA SER A 78 -2.51 20.57 -21.29
C SER A 78 -2.67 21.70 -22.30
N SER A 79 -1.59 22.43 -22.63
CA SER A 79 -1.67 23.59 -23.52
C SER A 79 -1.79 23.25 -25.00
N ASP A 80 -1.55 21.99 -25.41
CA ASP A 80 -1.40 21.66 -26.84
C ASP A 80 -1.88 20.25 -27.26
N SER A 81 -2.83 19.63 -26.55
CA SER A 81 -3.18 18.25 -26.89
C SER A 81 -4.63 17.82 -26.69
N GLN A 82 -5.09 17.02 -27.66
CA GLN A 82 -6.31 16.21 -27.64
C GLN A 82 -5.97 14.87 -27.00
N HIS A 83 -6.56 14.53 -25.85
CA HIS A 83 -6.46 13.19 -25.28
C HIS A 83 -6.99 12.17 -26.29
N LYS A 84 -6.13 11.28 -26.79
CA LYS A 84 -6.57 10.17 -27.64
C LYS A 84 -7.11 9.07 -26.76
N GLN A 85 -8.36 9.21 -26.35
CA GLN A 85 -9.12 8.10 -25.79
C GLN A 85 -9.45 7.14 -26.94
N TYR A 86 -8.83 5.96 -26.95
CA TYR A 86 -9.23 4.90 -27.88
C TYR A 86 -10.47 4.21 -27.30
N GLU A 87 -11.62 4.86 -27.43
CA GLU A 87 -12.88 4.17 -27.17
C GLU A 87 -13.10 3.11 -28.26
N ILE A 88 -13.49 1.90 -27.86
CA ILE A 88 -13.97 0.86 -28.79
C ILE A 88 -15.35 1.33 -29.32
N ARG A 89 -15.33 2.25 -30.29
CA ARG A 89 -16.54 2.77 -30.94
C ARG A 89 -16.83 1.98 -32.22
N ASN A 90 -17.51 0.84 -32.10
CA ASN A 90 -18.43 0.43 -33.16
C ASN A 90 -19.53 -0.49 -32.61
N TRP A 91 -20.72 0.08 -32.39
CA TRP A 91 -21.86 -0.60 -31.78
C TRP A 91 -22.72 -1.42 -32.77
N THR A 92 -22.36 -1.48 -34.06
CA THR A 92 -23.17 -2.14 -35.11
C THR A 92 -22.68 -3.51 -35.59
N ASP A 93 -21.53 -4.01 -35.13
CA ASP A 93 -20.89 -5.22 -35.69
C ASP A 93 -21.09 -6.51 -34.85
N TYR A 94 -22.13 -6.57 -34.02
CA TYR A 94 -22.42 -7.65 -33.06
C TYR A 94 -22.91 -8.99 -33.67
N LEU A 95 -22.38 -9.44 -34.81
CA LEU A 95 -22.65 -10.79 -35.34
C LEU A 95 -21.40 -11.61 -35.69
N PHE A 96 -20.19 -11.08 -35.47
CA PHE A 96 -18.97 -11.87 -35.60
C PHE A 96 -18.04 -11.61 -34.42
N PRO A 97 -17.38 -12.64 -33.87
CA PRO A 97 -16.31 -12.47 -32.90
C PRO A 97 -15.13 -11.80 -33.62
N TYR A 98 -15.15 -10.47 -33.69
CA TYR A 98 -13.99 -9.72 -34.15
C TYR A 98 -13.00 -9.72 -33.00
N GLU A 99 -12.17 -10.76 -32.93
CA GLU A 99 -10.85 -10.62 -32.32
C GLU A 99 -10.21 -9.40 -33.00
N TYR A 100 -10.16 -8.26 -32.32
CA TYR A 100 -9.36 -7.15 -32.79
C TYR A 100 -7.90 -7.61 -32.81
N LYS A 101 -7.47 -8.12 -33.96
CA LYS A 101 -6.07 -8.39 -34.27
C LYS A 101 -5.48 -7.12 -34.85
N LYS A 102 -5.00 -6.22 -33.99
CA LYS A 102 -3.84 -5.42 -34.40
C LYS A 102 -2.76 -6.44 -34.80
N PRO A 103 -2.11 -6.32 -35.98
CA PRO A 103 -1.06 -7.26 -36.34
C PRO A 103 0.06 -7.22 -35.28
N LEU A 104 0.18 -8.30 -34.51
CA LEU A 104 1.13 -8.48 -33.39
C LEU A 104 2.60 -8.43 -33.82
N ASN A 105 2.82 -8.30 -35.13
CA ASN A 105 4.08 -8.22 -35.84
C ASN A 105 4.79 -6.86 -35.57
N GLU A 106 4.07 -5.84 -35.09
CA GLU A 106 4.62 -4.49 -34.85
C GLU A 106 5.15 -4.26 -33.42
N HIS A 107 4.80 -5.10 -32.44
CA HIS A 107 5.41 -5.04 -31.09
C HIS A 107 6.93 -5.27 -31.14
N GLY A 108 7.41 -5.96 -32.19
CA GLY A 108 8.82 -6.13 -32.50
C GLY A 108 9.55 -4.84 -32.85
N ASN A 109 8.94 -3.64 -32.82
CA ASN A 109 9.63 -2.36 -32.98
C ASN A 109 9.57 -1.46 -31.74
N ASP A 110 8.66 -1.72 -30.79
CA ASP A 110 8.59 -0.99 -29.54
C ASP A 110 9.79 -1.35 -28.65
N LYS A 111 10.64 -0.36 -28.36
CA LYS A 111 11.85 -0.55 -27.55
C LYS A 111 11.53 -0.82 -26.09
N LEU A 112 10.46 -0.23 -25.55
CA LEU A 112 10.01 -0.44 -24.18
C LEU A 112 9.44 -1.85 -24.02
N TYR A 113 8.59 -2.28 -24.96
CA TYR A 113 8.09 -3.66 -25.01
C TYR A 113 9.25 -4.67 -25.08
N LYS A 114 10.23 -4.46 -25.98
CA LYS A 114 11.42 -5.32 -26.06
C LYS A 114 12.21 -5.37 -24.77
N HIS A 115 12.39 -4.22 -24.11
CA HIS A 115 13.09 -4.13 -22.85
C HIS A 115 12.40 -5.01 -21.80
N PHE A 116 11.08 -4.91 -21.67
CA PHE A 116 10.31 -5.71 -20.73
C PHE A 116 9.95 -7.11 -21.21
N LYS A 117 10.20 -7.49 -22.48
CA LYS A 117 10.15 -8.90 -22.89
C LYS A 117 11.25 -9.73 -22.21
N ASN A 118 12.34 -9.09 -21.78
CA ASN A 118 13.35 -9.72 -20.93
C ASN A 118 12.83 -9.85 -19.49
N HIS A 119 12.67 -11.09 -19.04
CA HIS A 119 12.23 -11.44 -17.68
C HIS A 119 13.11 -10.84 -16.58
N ASP A 120 14.42 -10.71 -16.78
CA ASP A 120 15.31 -10.08 -15.79
C ASP A 120 14.95 -8.62 -15.53
N ASN A 121 14.43 -7.92 -16.56
CA ASN A 121 13.98 -6.54 -16.40
C ASN A 121 12.60 -6.47 -15.72
N GLN A 122 11.72 -7.43 -15.99
CA GLN A 122 10.39 -7.50 -15.35
C GLN A 122 10.50 -7.70 -13.84
N ASP A 123 11.41 -8.58 -13.41
CA ASP A 123 11.55 -8.98 -12.00
C ASP A 123 12.10 -7.87 -11.09
N ASN A 124 12.58 -6.75 -11.65
CA ASN A 124 12.94 -5.57 -10.86
C ASN A 124 11.72 -4.74 -10.43
N PHE A 125 10.51 -5.08 -10.90
CA PHE A 125 9.28 -4.34 -10.65
C PHE A 125 8.15 -5.29 -10.25
N PHE A 126 7.14 -4.75 -9.55
CA PHE A 126 5.86 -5.42 -9.41
C PHE A 126 4.89 -4.92 -10.47
N TRP A 127 4.12 -5.85 -11.05
CA TRP A 127 3.19 -5.60 -12.14
C TRP A 127 1.76 -5.91 -11.72
N LEU A 128 0.81 -5.23 -12.34
CA LEU A 128 -0.63 -5.45 -12.20
C LEU A 128 -1.33 -4.94 -13.46
N THR A 129 -2.63 -5.21 -13.60
CA THR A 129 -3.39 -4.72 -14.75
C THR A 129 -3.83 -3.26 -14.56
N HIS A 130 -3.75 -2.46 -15.61
CA HIS A 130 -4.32 -1.11 -15.70
C HIS A 130 -5.29 -1.01 -16.89
N THR A 131 -6.01 -2.11 -17.15
CA THR A 131 -6.81 -2.34 -18.38
C THR A 131 -5.98 -2.34 -19.67
N PHE A 132 -6.63 -2.53 -20.82
CA PHE A 132 -5.93 -2.69 -22.10
C PHE A 132 -5.85 -1.39 -22.89
N SER A 133 -6.97 -0.67 -23.01
CA SER A 133 -7.10 0.56 -23.78
C SER A 133 -7.24 1.81 -22.92
N HIS A 134 -7.23 1.65 -21.58
CA HIS A 134 -7.50 2.73 -20.64
C HIS A 134 -8.93 3.31 -20.81
N GLN A 135 -9.90 2.45 -21.13
CA GLN A 135 -11.30 2.83 -21.19
C GLN A 135 -11.85 3.10 -19.78
N LYS A 136 -12.50 4.25 -19.59
CA LYS A 136 -13.25 4.53 -18.35
C LYS A 136 -14.35 3.50 -18.12
N LEU A 137 -14.42 3.01 -16.91
CA LEU A 137 -15.30 1.91 -16.51
C LEU A 137 -16.61 2.38 -15.86
N ASP A 138 -16.79 3.68 -15.60
CA ASP A 138 -18.00 4.20 -14.93
C ASP A 138 -19.31 3.86 -15.66
N TYR A 139 -19.26 3.83 -16.99
CA TYR A 139 -20.40 3.51 -17.87
C TYR A 139 -20.10 2.36 -18.83
N ALA A 140 -19.01 1.62 -18.61
CA ALA A 140 -18.66 0.47 -19.43
C ALA A 140 -19.66 -0.67 -19.18
N SER A 141 -20.02 -1.40 -20.24
CA SER A 141 -20.78 -2.63 -20.07
C SER A 141 -19.91 -3.73 -19.49
N TYR A 142 -20.52 -4.78 -18.92
CA TYR A 142 -19.80 -6.00 -18.52
C TYR A 142 -18.88 -6.49 -19.65
N ARG A 143 -19.36 -6.48 -20.89
CA ARG A 143 -18.63 -6.97 -22.07
C ARG A 143 -17.39 -6.14 -22.35
N ASP A 144 -17.48 -4.82 -22.23
CA ASP A 144 -16.34 -3.93 -22.46
C ASP A 144 -15.28 -4.13 -21.37
N THR A 145 -15.69 -4.15 -20.11
CA THR A 145 -14.76 -4.41 -18.98
C THR A 145 -14.12 -5.79 -19.05
N ASP A 146 -14.86 -6.81 -19.49
CA ASP A 146 -14.33 -8.17 -19.71
C ASP A 146 -13.25 -8.18 -20.80
N LEU A 147 -13.46 -7.44 -21.90
CA LEU A 147 -12.47 -7.32 -22.98
C LEU A 147 -11.24 -6.53 -22.53
N GLU A 148 -11.43 -5.41 -21.83
CA GLU A 148 -10.35 -4.62 -21.22
C GLU A 148 -9.46 -5.46 -20.30
N SER A 149 -10.07 -6.36 -19.53
CA SER A 149 -9.35 -7.27 -18.64
C SER A 149 -8.64 -8.38 -19.41
N LYS A 150 -9.37 -9.09 -20.28
CA LYS A 150 -8.85 -10.27 -21.00
C LYS A 150 -7.74 -9.93 -21.97
N GLU A 151 -7.85 -8.84 -22.72
CA GLU A 151 -6.80 -8.46 -23.67
C GLU A 151 -5.52 -8.03 -22.92
N ASN A 152 -5.63 -7.33 -21.79
CA ASN A 152 -4.44 -6.98 -21.01
C ASN A 152 -3.80 -8.21 -20.34
N ILE A 153 -4.61 -9.13 -19.79
CA ILE A 153 -4.13 -10.42 -19.24
C ILE A 153 -3.45 -11.25 -20.34
N LYS A 154 -4.02 -11.27 -21.54
CA LYS A 154 -3.42 -11.96 -22.69
C LYS A 154 -2.07 -11.34 -23.04
N MET A 155 -1.95 -10.02 -23.10
CA MET A 155 -0.67 -9.34 -23.36
C MET A 155 0.37 -9.56 -22.27
N SER A 156 -0.03 -9.82 -21.02
CA SER A 156 0.90 -10.13 -19.94
C SER A 156 1.35 -11.59 -19.91
N LYS A 157 0.70 -12.51 -20.64
CA LYS A 157 1.05 -13.94 -20.75
C LYS A 157 2.06 -14.22 -21.88
N GLU A 158 2.64 -15.41 -21.90
CA GLU A 158 3.38 -15.89 -23.08
C GLU A 158 2.41 -16.15 -24.25
N PRO A 159 2.80 -15.88 -25.52
CA PRO A 159 4.14 -15.51 -25.99
C PRO A 159 4.47 -14.00 -25.92
N TYR A 160 3.60 -13.18 -25.31
CA TYR A 160 3.73 -11.71 -25.26
C TYR A 160 4.71 -11.24 -24.19
N LEU A 161 4.31 -10.58 -23.11
CA LEU A 161 5.28 -10.17 -22.08
C LEU A 161 5.73 -11.36 -21.23
N GLY A 162 4.84 -12.30 -20.90
CA GLY A 162 5.20 -13.49 -20.11
C GLY A 162 5.42 -13.23 -18.62
N MET A 163 4.88 -12.14 -18.08
CA MET A 163 4.97 -11.78 -16.66
C MET A 163 3.82 -12.34 -15.81
N TYR A 164 2.66 -12.62 -16.40
CA TYR A 164 1.41 -12.87 -15.65
C TYR A 164 1.51 -13.97 -14.60
N ASP A 165 2.20 -15.08 -14.90
CA ASP A 165 2.33 -16.25 -14.02
C ASP A 165 3.58 -16.21 -13.12
N ARG A 166 4.34 -15.11 -13.14
CA ARG A 166 5.55 -14.93 -12.32
C ARG A 166 5.22 -14.26 -10.98
N ASP A 167 6.15 -14.38 -10.03
CA ASP A 167 6.00 -13.81 -8.68
C ASP A 167 5.82 -12.29 -8.67
N CYS A 168 6.40 -11.62 -9.66
CA CYS A 168 6.35 -10.16 -9.82
C CYS A 168 4.96 -9.62 -10.21
N TYR A 169 3.99 -10.46 -10.60
CA TYR A 169 2.66 -10.03 -11.01
C TYR A 169 1.61 -10.15 -9.88
N SER A 170 0.75 -9.14 -9.76
CA SER A 170 -0.43 -9.12 -8.91
C SER A 170 -1.65 -9.47 -9.76
N LYS A 171 -2.12 -10.71 -9.67
CA LYS A 171 -3.18 -11.24 -10.53
C LYS A 171 -4.56 -10.77 -10.10
N HIS A 172 -4.72 -10.49 -8.80
CA HIS A 172 -6.00 -10.21 -8.19
C HIS A 172 -6.26 -8.71 -8.00
N SER A 173 -5.34 -7.88 -8.46
CA SER A 173 -5.34 -6.43 -8.23
C SER A 173 -5.35 -5.64 -9.54
N ILE A 174 -6.04 -4.51 -9.53
CA ILE A 174 -6.13 -3.54 -10.63
C ILE A 174 -5.93 -2.12 -10.11
N VAL A 175 -5.28 -1.28 -10.90
CA VAL A 175 -5.53 0.17 -10.83
C VAL A 175 -6.53 0.45 -11.95
N THR A 176 -7.72 0.93 -11.65
CA THR A 176 -8.73 1.21 -12.70
C THR A 176 -8.39 2.52 -13.42
N PRO A 177 -8.64 2.65 -14.73
CA PRO A 177 -8.40 3.88 -15.48
C PRO A 177 -9.08 5.06 -14.80
N GLU A 178 -8.31 6.08 -14.41
CA GLU A 178 -8.79 7.25 -13.68
C GLU A 178 -9.67 6.93 -12.44
N ILE A 179 -9.40 5.82 -11.74
CA ILE A 179 -10.17 5.40 -10.56
C ILE A 179 -11.68 5.23 -10.87
N SER A 180 -12.00 4.80 -12.10
CA SER A 180 -13.36 4.63 -12.60
C SER A 180 -13.92 3.22 -12.39
N GLY A 181 -15.25 3.08 -12.46
CA GLY A 181 -15.95 1.79 -12.41
C GLY A 181 -16.16 1.21 -11.01
N LEU A 182 -15.67 1.86 -9.96
CA LEU A 182 -15.80 1.40 -8.56
C LEU A 182 -17.24 1.45 -8.01
N HIS A 183 -18.16 2.10 -8.75
CA HIS A 183 -19.60 2.11 -8.49
C HIS A 183 -20.42 1.41 -9.59
N ASN A 184 -19.77 0.82 -10.59
CA ASN A 184 -20.44 0.13 -11.69
C ASN A 184 -20.44 -1.38 -11.45
N GLY A 185 -21.60 -1.93 -11.08
CA GLY A 185 -21.73 -3.34 -10.74
C GLY A 185 -21.41 -4.29 -11.89
N ASP A 186 -21.66 -3.91 -13.14
CA ASP A 186 -21.32 -4.71 -14.31
C ASP A 186 -19.79 -4.77 -14.52
N ALA A 187 -19.11 -3.64 -14.32
CA ALA A 187 -17.65 -3.57 -14.39
C ALA A 187 -17.00 -4.39 -13.27
N LEU A 188 -17.46 -4.22 -12.02
CA LEU A 188 -16.94 -4.98 -10.87
C LEU A 188 -17.19 -6.49 -11.01
N LYS A 189 -18.34 -6.86 -11.59
CA LYS A 189 -18.62 -8.26 -11.93
C LYS A 189 -17.65 -8.80 -12.99
N ALA A 190 -17.42 -8.06 -14.07
CA ALA A 190 -16.48 -8.47 -15.12
C ALA A 190 -15.04 -8.61 -14.60
N LEU A 191 -14.59 -7.69 -13.73
CA LEU A 191 -13.30 -7.78 -13.05
C LEU A 191 -13.21 -9.04 -12.19
N THR A 192 -14.23 -9.29 -11.36
CA THR A 192 -14.30 -10.47 -10.49
C THR A 192 -14.29 -11.79 -11.26
N ASP A 193 -15.04 -11.86 -12.37
CA ASP A 193 -15.07 -13.04 -13.25
C ASP A 193 -13.73 -13.28 -13.97
N ASN A 194 -12.84 -12.27 -14.01
CA ASN A 194 -11.45 -12.36 -14.48
C ASN A 194 -10.43 -12.46 -13.32
N GLU A 195 -10.89 -12.90 -12.13
CA GLU A 195 -10.08 -13.13 -10.93
C GLU A 195 -9.47 -11.86 -10.32
N VAL A 196 -9.95 -10.67 -10.67
CA VAL A 196 -9.55 -9.40 -10.06
C VAL A 196 -10.54 -9.04 -8.96
N TYR A 197 -10.07 -8.91 -7.72
CA TYR A 197 -10.91 -8.70 -6.54
C TYR A 197 -10.60 -7.38 -5.81
N TYR A 198 -9.44 -6.79 -6.10
CA TYR A 198 -8.89 -5.66 -5.36
C TYR A 198 -8.60 -4.50 -6.32
N ALA A 199 -9.02 -3.29 -5.97
CA ALA A 199 -8.61 -2.07 -6.65
C ALA A 199 -7.98 -1.07 -5.67
N VAL A 200 -7.38 -0.02 -6.20
CA VAL A 200 -7.10 1.20 -5.45
C VAL A 200 -8.19 2.24 -5.70
N GLY A 201 -8.49 3.02 -4.66
CA GLY A 201 -9.36 4.20 -4.73
C GLY A 201 -8.55 5.49 -4.83
N ASP A 202 -9.10 6.58 -4.31
CA ASP A 202 -8.45 7.89 -4.24
C ASP A 202 -8.89 8.57 -2.93
N THR A 203 -7.94 8.93 -2.05
CA THR A 203 -8.28 9.52 -0.75
C THR A 203 -8.83 10.94 -0.83
N SER A 204 -8.73 11.61 -1.99
CA SER A 204 -9.39 12.89 -2.24
C SER A 204 -10.89 12.73 -2.58
N ARG A 205 -11.32 11.50 -2.89
CA ARG A 205 -12.69 11.14 -3.27
C ARG A 205 -13.44 10.50 -2.11
N VAL A 206 -14.43 11.22 -1.57
CA VAL A 206 -15.23 10.78 -0.42
C VAL A 206 -16.08 9.54 -0.69
N ASP A 207 -16.39 9.23 -1.95
CA ASP A 207 -17.25 8.12 -2.36
C ASP A 207 -16.54 6.76 -2.35
N VAL A 208 -15.21 6.76 -2.49
CA VAL A 208 -14.36 5.56 -2.45
C VAL A 208 -13.32 5.60 -1.33
N SER A 209 -13.34 6.63 -0.49
CA SER A 209 -12.48 6.77 0.69
C SER A 209 -13.24 6.41 1.96
N PRO A 210 -12.80 5.39 2.72
CA PRO A 210 -13.43 5.03 3.98
C PRO A 210 -13.14 6.05 5.07
N GLU A 211 -14.03 6.16 6.07
CA GLU A 211 -13.80 7.02 7.26
C GLU A 211 -12.57 6.57 8.05
N ASN A 212 -12.36 5.25 8.15
CA ASN A 212 -11.18 4.65 8.75
C ASN A 212 -10.19 4.24 7.65
N PHE A 213 -9.18 5.07 7.41
CA PHE A 213 -8.14 4.84 6.40
C PHE A 213 -7.26 3.59 6.63
N TYR A 214 -7.38 2.90 7.77
CA TYR A 214 -6.71 1.61 7.97
C TYR A 214 -7.51 0.41 7.43
N LEU A 215 -8.78 0.64 7.06
CA LEU A 215 -9.65 -0.31 6.40
C LEU A 215 -9.84 0.09 4.93
N PRO A 216 -10.17 -0.85 4.05
CA PRO A 216 -10.56 -0.53 2.68
C PRO A 216 -12.03 -0.13 2.63
N PHE A 217 -12.42 0.54 1.54
CA PHE A 217 -13.82 0.62 1.14
C PHE A 217 -14.22 -0.74 0.54
N ILE A 218 -15.28 -1.35 1.08
CA ILE A 218 -15.85 -2.59 0.55
C ILE A 218 -17.15 -2.23 -0.16
N THR A 219 -17.25 -2.57 -1.44
CA THR A 219 -18.45 -2.29 -2.23
C THR A 219 -19.64 -3.08 -1.71
N ASN A 220 -20.85 -2.55 -1.89
CA ASN A 220 -22.09 -3.24 -1.59
C ASN A 220 -23.16 -2.91 -2.64
N MET A 221 -24.32 -3.58 -2.54
CA MET A 221 -25.43 -3.38 -3.48
C MET A 221 -25.98 -1.95 -3.49
N THR A 222 -25.85 -1.19 -2.40
CA THR A 222 -26.33 0.20 -2.31
C THR A 222 -25.37 1.18 -2.96
N THR A 223 -24.05 0.99 -2.78
CA THR A 223 -23.03 1.94 -3.24
C THR A 223 -22.53 1.66 -4.65
N SER A 224 -22.47 0.39 -5.05
CA SER A 224 -21.80 -0.02 -6.30
C SER A 224 -22.58 -1.05 -7.10
N ASN A 225 -23.79 -1.43 -6.67
CA ASN A 225 -24.57 -2.52 -7.26
C ASN A 225 -23.79 -3.85 -7.37
N PHE A 226 -22.81 -4.04 -6.49
CA PHE A 226 -21.95 -5.23 -6.41
C PHE A 226 -21.36 -5.34 -5.01
N ASP A 227 -21.43 -6.53 -4.40
CA ASP A 227 -21.03 -6.75 -3.01
C ASP A 227 -19.66 -7.41 -2.90
N GLY A 228 -18.83 -6.91 -1.99
CA GLY A 228 -17.59 -7.56 -1.58
C GLY A 228 -16.34 -7.24 -2.39
N PHE A 229 -16.38 -6.33 -3.37
CA PHE A 229 -15.16 -5.86 -4.05
C PHE A 229 -14.37 -4.93 -3.13
N VAL A 230 -13.05 -5.08 -3.07
CA VAL A 230 -12.22 -4.36 -2.08
C VAL A 230 -11.46 -3.22 -2.75
N VAL A 231 -11.64 -2.01 -2.23
CA VAL A 231 -10.98 -0.80 -2.72
C VAL A 231 -10.05 -0.27 -1.63
N ILE A 232 -8.74 -0.42 -1.86
CA ILE A 232 -7.69 0.04 -0.97
C ILE A 232 -7.54 1.57 -1.11
N PRO A 233 -7.42 2.34 -0.01
CA PRO A 233 -7.19 3.78 -0.12
C PRO A 233 -5.85 4.06 -0.81
N GLN A 234 -5.82 4.96 -1.79
CA GLN A 234 -4.59 5.46 -2.41
C GLN A 234 -4.35 6.89 -1.93
N ALA A 235 -3.16 7.14 -1.38
CA ALA A 235 -2.91 8.33 -0.58
C ALA A 235 -2.45 9.54 -1.39
N ASP A 236 -2.83 10.73 -0.90
CA ASP A 236 -2.14 11.98 -1.21
C ASP A 236 -0.64 11.88 -0.88
N LEU A 237 0.21 12.47 -1.73
CA LEU A 237 1.68 12.42 -1.71
C LEU A 237 2.32 13.10 -0.47
N HIS A 238 2.13 12.54 0.73
CA HIS A 238 2.51 13.19 1.99
C HIS A 238 3.28 12.25 2.95
N ALA A 239 4.45 12.71 3.43
CA ALA A 239 5.32 11.94 4.34
C ALA A 239 4.69 11.63 5.71
N LYS A 240 3.77 12.49 6.18
CA LYS A 240 2.95 12.24 7.40
C LYS A 240 2.25 10.86 7.41
N ASN A 241 1.91 10.29 6.25
CA ASN A 241 1.23 9.00 6.17
C ASN A 241 2.09 7.86 6.75
N PHE A 242 3.41 7.92 6.62
CA PHE A 242 4.34 6.96 7.22
C PHE A 242 4.33 7.04 8.76
N LEU A 243 4.32 8.25 9.32
CA LEU A 243 4.18 8.43 10.77
C LEU A 243 2.83 7.95 11.30
N LYS A 244 1.81 7.91 10.44
CA LYS A 244 0.50 7.34 10.77
C LYS A 244 0.45 5.82 10.55
N LEU A 245 1.48 5.18 9.99
CA LEU A 245 1.43 3.76 9.59
C LEU A 245 0.29 3.47 8.58
N ARG A 246 -0.03 4.43 7.72
CA ARG A 246 -0.90 4.18 6.56
C ARG A 246 -0.17 3.27 5.59
N HIS A 247 -0.90 2.33 5.00
CA HIS A 247 -0.35 1.35 4.05
C HIS A 247 -0.75 1.68 2.60
N ASP A 248 -1.33 2.84 2.42
CA ASP A 248 -1.90 3.34 1.19
C ASP A 248 -0.78 3.52 0.15
N PRO A 249 -0.92 3.01 -1.07
CA PRO A 249 0.03 3.27 -2.13
C PRO A 249 -0.06 4.72 -2.62
N TYR A 250 1.00 5.17 -3.28
CA TYR A 250 1.10 6.50 -3.88
C TYR A 250 0.98 6.42 -5.41
N MET A 251 0.16 7.31 -5.96
CA MET A 251 -0.14 7.37 -7.39
C MET A 251 0.87 8.22 -8.15
N PHE A 252 1.43 7.67 -9.23
CA PHE A 252 2.21 8.35 -10.23
C PHE A 252 1.83 7.83 -11.61
N HIS A 253 2.28 8.51 -12.66
CA HIS A 253 2.05 8.11 -14.04
C HIS A 253 3.39 8.01 -14.78
N GLU A 254 3.41 7.34 -15.93
CA GLU A 254 4.62 7.11 -16.73
C GLU A 254 5.47 8.37 -16.93
N GLY A 255 4.83 9.53 -17.17
CA GLY A 255 5.54 10.77 -17.48
C GLY A 255 6.37 11.29 -16.32
N ASN A 256 6.09 10.84 -15.09
CA ASN A 256 6.87 11.17 -13.90
C ASN A 256 8.22 10.42 -13.83
N LEU A 257 8.41 9.37 -14.64
CA LEU A 257 9.66 8.61 -14.76
C LEU A 257 10.72 9.31 -15.63
N ARG A 258 10.33 10.29 -16.44
CA ARG A 258 11.25 10.98 -17.35
C ARG A 258 12.44 11.56 -16.59
N ASN A 259 13.64 11.13 -16.96
CA ASN A 259 14.88 11.55 -16.30
C ASN A 259 16.08 11.73 -17.25
N SER A 260 16.14 11.00 -18.36
CA SER A 260 17.37 10.85 -19.16
C SER A 260 17.86 12.16 -19.80
N ASP A 261 16.94 13.08 -20.04
CA ASP A 261 17.16 14.40 -20.62
C ASP A 261 17.02 15.55 -19.62
N PHE A 262 16.79 15.26 -18.34
CA PHE A 262 16.74 16.28 -17.28
C PHE A 262 18.14 16.83 -16.99
N LYS A 263 18.17 18.04 -16.40
CA LYS A 263 19.40 18.59 -15.82
C LYS A 263 19.78 17.78 -14.58
N GLU A 264 21.08 17.66 -14.33
CA GLU A 264 21.55 17.06 -13.09
C GLU A 264 21.10 17.89 -11.89
N VAL A 265 20.70 17.20 -10.83
CA VAL A 265 20.38 17.77 -9.53
C VAL A 265 21.12 16.98 -8.44
N SER A 266 21.35 17.62 -7.31
CA SER A 266 21.89 16.97 -6.10
C SER A 266 20.78 16.82 -5.08
N ILE A 267 20.58 15.61 -4.57
CA ILE A 267 19.63 15.28 -3.49
C ILE A 267 20.35 14.32 -2.55
N GLY A 268 20.34 14.62 -1.25
CA GLY A 268 21.15 13.92 -0.26
C GLY A 268 22.62 13.90 -0.62
N SER A 269 23.23 12.71 -0.56
CA SER A 269 24.60 12.46 -1.00
C SER A 269 24.72 12.13 -2.50
N GLY A 270 23.59 12.02 -3.22
CA GLY A 270 23.55 11.63 -4.63
C GLY A 270 23.54 12.82 -5.58
N LYS A 271 24.14 12.62 -6.77
CA LYS A 271 24.05 13.57 -7.89
C LYS A 271 23.76 12.81 -9.18
N GLY A 272 22.75 13.25 -9.92
CA GLY A 272 22.37 12.62 -11.17
C GLY A 272 21.21 13.34 -11.85
N LYS A 273 20.78 12.83 -13.01
CA LYS A 273 19.57 13.30 -13.67
C LYS A 273 18.37 12.61 -13.04
N TYR A 274 17.81 13.22 -11.99
CA TYR A 274 16.65 12.67 -11.30
C TYR A 274 15.37 13.30 -11.85
N GLY A 275 14.47 12.45 -12.35
CA GLY A 275 13.11 12.83 -12.76
C GLY A 275 12.20 13.15 -11.57
N MET A 276 10.98 13.62 -11.82
CA MET A 276 10.07 14.04 -10.74
C MET A 276 9.80 12.93 -9.72
N LEU A 277 9.54 11.71 -10.17
CA LEU A 277 9.31 10.59 -9.25
C LEU A 277 10.54 10.33 -8.37
N GLN A 278 11.72 10.17 -8.98
CA GLN A 278 12.96 9.92 -8.23
C GLN A 278 13.25 11.02 -7.22
N GLN A 279 13.07 12.28 -7.62
CA GLN A 279 13.24 13.43 -6.76
C GLN A 279 12.27 13.47 -5.58
N TRP A 280 11.04 12.98 -5.76
CA TRP A 280 10.07 12.85 -4.68
C TRP A 280 10.43 11.69 -3.74
N VAL A 281 10.80 10.52 -4.29
CA VAL A 281 11.20 9.34 -3.51
C VAL A 281 12.38 9.64 -2.59
N GLU A 282 13.43 10.28 -3.13
CA GLU A 282 14.61 10.64 -2.34
C GLU A 282 14.25 11.59 -1.20
N ARG A 283 13.46 12.64 -1.48
CA ARG A 283 13.06 13.63 -0.46
C ARG A 283 12.13 13.05 0.60
N VAL A 284 11.19 12.18 0.22
CA VAL A 284 10.31 11.50 1.17
C VAL A 284 11.11 10.55 2.05
N THR A 285 12.06 9.83 1.47
CA THR A 285 12.96 8.94 2.23
C THR A 285 13.80 9.73 3.23
N GLU A 286 14.43 10.84 2.81
CA GLU A 286 15.16 11.75 3.69
C GLU A 286 14.28 12.30 4.83
N GLU A 287 13.04 12.68 4.53
CA GLU A 287 12.11 13.21 5.51
C GLU A 287 11.74 12.16 6.55
N ILE A 288 11.39 10.94 6.13
CA ILE A 288 11.03 9.84 7.04
C ILE A 288 12.20 9.48 7.95
N GLN A 289 13.42 9.44 7.40
CA GLN A 289 14.64 9.10 8.13
C GLN A 289 14.97 10.09 9.27
N LYS A 290 14.42 11.30 9.26
CA LYS A 290 14.53 12.24 10.40
C LYS A 290 13.79 11.75 11.65
N TYR A 291 12.74 10.95 11.47
CA TYR A 291 11.88 10.48 12.55
C TYR A 291 12.17 9.02 12.91
N MET A 292 12.43 8.17 11.92
CA MET A 292 12.53 6.73 12.14
C MET A 292 13.53 6.07 11.19
N ASN A 293 14.31 5.14 11.73
CA ASN A 293 15.27 4.32 10.99
C ASN A 293 14.69 2.95 10.60
N TRP A 294 13.37 2.88 10.41
CA TRP A 294 12.66 1.63 10.11
C TRP A 294 12.84 1.31 8.62
N PRO A 295 12.90 0.02 8.25
CA PRO A 295 12.97 -0.34 6.84
C PRO A 295 11.72 0.12 6.10
N LEU A 296 11.92 0.78 4.96
CA LEU A 296 10.87 1.01 3.96
C LEU A 296 10.78 -0.26 3.11
N VAL A 297 9.59 -0.84 3.04
CA VAL A 297 9.36 -2.13 2.36
C VAL A 297 8.38 -1.91 1.23
N SER A 298 8.67 -2.43 0.04
CA SER A 298 7.72 -2.48 -1.08
C SER A 298 7.24 -3.91 -1.29
N ILE A 299 5.94 -4.09 -1.52
CA ILE A 299 5.27 -5.38 -1.76
C ILE A 299 4.27 -5.25 -2.92
N LYS A 300 4.06 -6.33 -3.66
CA LYS A 300 3.06 -6.35 -4.73
C LYS A 300 1.64 -6.11 -4.19
N MET A 301 0.77 -5.53 -5.02
CA MET A 301 -0.55 -5.05 -4.58
C MET A 301 -1.45 -6.17 -4.03
N ASP A 302 -1.35 -7.40 -4.53
CA ASP A 302 -2.08 -8.55 -3.95
C ASP A 302 -1.70 -8.77 -2.48
N ASN A 303 -0.41 -8.66 -2.13
CA ASN A 303 0.05 -8.78 -0.76
C ASN A 303 -0.38 -7.58 0.08
N LEU A 304 -0.41 -6.39 -0.53
CA LEU A 304 -0.90 -5.19 0.14
C LEU A 304 -2.37 -5.34 0.54
N ALA A 305 -3.21 -5.85 -0.37
CA ALA A 305 -4.61 -6.16 -0.11
C ALA A 305 -4.78 -7.11 1.08
N GLN A 306 -3.93 -8.15 1.18
CA GLN A 306 -3.96 -9.07 2.31
C GLN A 306 -3.72 -8.37 3.66
N THR A 307 -2.96 -7.27 3.69
CA THR A 307 -2.76 -6.51 4.94
C THR A 307 -4.05 -5.84 5.43
N TYR A 308 -4.87 -5.33 4.51
CA TYR A 308 -6.18 -4.75 4.81
C TYR A 308 -7.21 -5.83 5.17
N LEU A 309 -7.23 -6.95 4.44
CA LEU A 309 -8.10 -8.09 4.76
C LEU A 309 -7.78 -8.68 6.14
N THR A 310 -6.51 -8.73 6.52
CA THR A 310 -6.10 -9.16 7.87
C THR A 310 -6.71 -8.22 8.93
N ARG A 311 -6.70 -6.90 8.71
CA ARG A 311 -7.31 -5.93 9.64
C ARG A 311 -8.83 -6.15 9.75
N ILE A 312 -9.53 -6.35 8.64
CA ILE A 312 -10.97 -6.67 8.65
C ILE A 312 -11.25 -7.95 9.44
N SER A 313 -10.49 -9.02 9.17
CA SER A 313 -10.66 -10.30 9.87
C SER A 313 -10.45 -10.16 11.38
N LYS A 314 -9.49 -9.32 11.79
CA LYS A 314 -9.22 -9.00 13.18
C LYS A 314 -10.39 -8.27 13.85
N GLU A 315 -10.99 -7.30 13.17
CA GLU A 315 -12.18 -6.59 13.67
C GLU A 315 -13.39 -7.52 13.84
N GLN A 316 -13.52 -8.51 12.96
CA GLN A 316 -14.59 -9.51 13.02
C GLN A 316 -14.37 -10.54 14.15
N CYS A 317 -13.13 -11.02 14.34
CA CYS A 317 -12.85 -12.06 15.33
C CYS A 317 -12.65 -11.57 16.77
N LYS A 318 -12.38 -10.26 16.94
CA LYS A 318 -12.25 -9.56 18.24
C LYS A 318 -11.34 -10.33 19.21
N PRO A 319 -10.05 -10.47 18.89
CA PRO A 319 -9.13 -11.26 19.70
C PRO A 319 -8.98 -10.64 21.10
N LYS A 320 -8.89 -11.50 22.11
CA LYS A 320 -8.58 -11.12 23.49
C LYS A 320 -7.21 -11.64 23.86
N TYR A 321 -6.40 -10.76 24.40
CA TYR A 321 -5.06 -11.04 24.88
C TYR A 321 -5.07 -11.09 26.41
N THR A 322 -4.47 -12.12 26.99
CA THR A 322 -4.23 -12.23 28.43
C THR A 322 -2.76 -12.50 28.65
N MET A 323 -2.13 -11.77 29.55
CA MET A 323 -0.73 -11.95 29.90
C MET A 323 -0.61 -12.44 31.33
N VAL A 324 0.27 -13.41 31.56
CA VAL A 324 0.66 -13.82 32.92
C VAL A 324 1.98 -13.12 33.23
N VAL A 325 1.94 -12.26 34.25
CA VAL A 325 3.09 -11.47 34.69
C VAL A 325 3.51 -11.96 36.07
N ASP A 326 4.80 -12.21 36.25
CA ASP A 326 5.38 -12.46 37.56
C ASP A 326 5.57 -11.13 38.31
N ASP A 327 4.84 -10.93 39.40
CA ASP A 327 4.83 -9.66 40.16
C ASP A 327 6.20 -9.27 40.76
N SER A 328 7.09 -10.24 40.94
CA SER A 328 8.40 -10.02 41.58
C SER A 328 9.48 -9.59 40.58
N SER A 329 9.44 -10.15 39.37
CA SER A 329 10.43 -9.96 38.33
C SER A 329 9.91 -9.12 37.15
N PHE A 330 8.60 -8.84 37.11
CA PHE A 330 7.88 -8.22 36.00
C PHE A 330 8.09 -8.94 34.67
N LYS A 331 8.45 -10.23 34.71
CA LYS A 331 8.61 -11.06 33.52
C LYS A 331 7.26 -11.59 33.09
N ILE A 332 7.01 -11.52 31.79
CA ILE A 332 5.84 -12.12 31.17
C ILE A 332 6.19 -13.58 30.87
N SER A 333 5.50 -14.51 31.54
CA SER A 333 5.74 -15.94 31.37
C SER A 333 4.86 -16.57 30.28
N GLU A 334 3.71 -15.95 29.98
CA GLU A 334 2.76 -16.48 29.01
C GLU A 334 1.91 -15.35 28.41
N ILE A 335 1.63 -15.45 27.12
CA ILE A 335 0.62 -14.63 26.41
C ILE A 335 -0.39 -15.59 25.78
N LYS A 336 -1.64 -15.50 26.24
CA LYS A 336 -2.78 -16.23 25.66
C LYS A 336 -3.54 -15.33 24.73
N VAL A 337 -3.82 -15.84 23.54
CA VAL A 337 -4.68 -15.18 22.56
C VAL A 337 -5.88 -16.05 22.30
N LYS A 338 -7.06 -15.45 22.34
CA LYS A 338 -8.32 -16.16 22.11
C LYS A 338 -9.25 -15.28 21.27
N ALA A 339 -9.65 -15.79 20.11
CA ALA A 339 -10.73 -15.18 19.33
C ALA A 339 -12.06 -15.22 20.11
N THR A 340 -12.83 -14.15 20.06
CA THR A 340 -14.18 -14.13 20.66
C THR A 340 -15.20 -14.78 19.72
N THR A 341 -14.97 -14.67 18.41
CA THR A 341 -15.82 -15.20 17.34
C THR A 341 -14.96 -15.69 16.17
N GLY A 342 -15.25 -16.87 15.63
CA GLY A 342 -14.50 -17.44 14.50
C GLY A 342 -13.01 -17.67 14.81
N GLU A 343 -12.21 -17.71 13.75
CA GLU A 343 -10.74 -17.85 13.78
C GLU A 343 -10.12 -16.77 12.89
N CYS A 344 -8.95 -16.26 13.24
CA CYS A 344 -8.30 -15.18 12.50
C CYS A 344 -6.80 -15.12 12.81
N LYS A 345 -6.00 -14.69 11.83
CA LYS A 345 -4.59 -14.38 12.07
C LYS A 345 -4.47 -13.07 12.82
N VAL A 346 -3.67 -13.07 13.87
CA VAL A 346 -3.41 -11.89 14.68
C VAL A 346 -1.92 -11.60 14.83
N PRO A 347 -1.48 -10.39 14.44
CA PRO A 347 -0.10 -9.96 14.65
C PRO A 347 0.10 -9.46 16.08
N LEU A 348 1.20 -9.86 16.70
CA LEU A 348 1.67 -9.36 17.99
C LEU A 348 3.11 -8.85 17.84
N LEU A 349 3.32 -7.56 18.08
CA LEU A 349 4.63 -6.94 18.03
C LEU A 349 5.25 -6.93 19.42
N ALA A 350 6.45 -7.48 19.54
CA ALA A 350 7.28 -7.30 20.73
C ALA A 350 8.54 -6.50 20.39
N ILE A 351 8.75 -5.42 21.14
CA ILE A 351 9.94 -4.58 21.09
C ILE A 351 10.95 -5.14 22.11
N LYS A 352 12.25 -4.87 21.92
CA LYS A 352 13.39 -5.35 22.75
C LYS A 352 13.75 -6.83 22.49
N ASN A 353 14.65 -7.36 23.33
CA ASN A 353 15.15 -8.75 23.31
C ASN A 353 14.09 -9.74 23.81
N THR A 354 12.91 -9.72 23.19
CA THR A 354 11.81 -10.64 23.49
C THR A 354 11.94 -11.87 22.61
N GLU A 355 11.86 -13.05 23.21
CA GLU A 355 11.83 -14.33 22.53
C GLU A 355 10.50 -15.01 22.82
N PHE A 356 9.93 -15.66 21.81
CA PHE A 356 8.75 -16.52 21.98
C PHE A 356 9.16 -17.95 21.65
N ASP A 357 8.47 -18.89 22.27
CA ASP A 357 8.55 -20.28 21.86
C ASP A 357 8.02 -20.42 20.42
N LYS A 358 8.90 -20.86 19.52
CA LYS A 358 8.56 -21.06 18.10
C LYS A 358 7.46 -22.09 17.90
N SER A 359 7.25 -23.00 18.86
CA SER A 359 6.21 -24.01 18.78
C SER A 359 4.81 -23.46 19.07
N THR A 360 4.70 -22.25 19.61
CA THR A 360 3.41 -21.64 20.01
C THR A 360 2.96 -20.50 19.08
N VAL A 361 3.68 -20.25 17.99
CA VAL A 361 3.39 -19.18 17.01
C VAL A 361 3.61 -19.72 15.60
N ASP A 362 2.80 -19.27 14.64
CA ASP A 362 2.86 -19.80 13.27
C ASP A 362 4.06 -19.27 12.49
N SER A 363 4.42 -18.01 12.74
CA SER A 363 5.59 -17.40 12.14
C SER A 363 6.17 -16.29 13.00
N ILE A 364 7.47 -16.07 12.81
CA ILE A 364 8.24 -15.04 13.48
C ILE A 364 8.99 -14.26 12.43
N GLU A 365 8.79 -12.96 12.41
CA GLU A 365 9.55 -12.04 11.58
C GLU A 365 10.42 -11.15 12.47
N LYS A 366 11.74 -11.27 12.33
CA LYS A 366 12.70 -10.40 13.00
C LYS A 366 13.13 -9.30 12.05
N LEU A 367 12.79 -8.06 12.38
CA LEU A 367 13.22 -6.90 11.62
C LEU A 367 14.47 -6.29 12.26
N VAL A 368 15.46 -5.97 11.44
CA VAL A 368 16.74 -5.42 11.90
C VAL A 368 16.50 -4.15 12.71
N GLY A 369 16.95 -4.16 13.96
CA GLY A 369 17.14 -2.97 14.79
C GLY A 369 16.05 -2.64 15.80
N ILE A 370 14.83 -3.20 15.76
CA ILE A 370 13.71 -2.54 16.49
C ILE A 370 12.67 -3.49 17.10
N ALA A 371 12.28 -4.59 16.44
CA ALA A 371 11.20 -5.43 16.96
C ALA A 371 11.15 -6.82 16.33
N THR A 372 10.51 -7.75 17.04
CA THR A 372 10.11 -9.06 16.52
C THR A 372 8.59 -9.11 16.42
N LEU A 373 8.08 -9.45 15.24
CA LEU A 373 6.67 -9.69 14.98
C LEU A 373 6.38 -11.19 15.09
N PHE A 374 5.32 -11.53 15.80
CA PHE A 374 4.80 -12.88 15.95
C PHE A 374 3.41 -12.93 15.33
N ILE A 375 3.12 -14.00 14.58
CA ILE A 375 1.79 -14.25 14.01
C ILE A 375 1.22 -15.48 14.70
N MET A 376 0.00 -15.34 15.21
CA MET A 376 -0.78 -16.38 15.87
C MET A 376 -2.11 -16.58 15.13
N HIS A 377 -2.69 -17.77 15.17
CA HIS A 377 -4.06 -18.06 14.72
C HIS A 377 -5.06 -18.14 15.88
#